data_AF-A0A832WJX1-F1
#
_entry.id   AF-A0A832WJX1-F1
#
_cell.length_a   1.000
_cell.length_b   1.000
_cell.length_c   1.000
_cell.angle_alpha   90.00
_cell.angle_beta   90.00
_cell.angle_gamma   90.00
#
_symmetry.space_group_name_H-M   'P 1'
#
loop_
_entity.id
_entity.type
_entity.pdbx_description
1 polymer ?
#
loop_
_entity_poly.entity_id
_entity_poly.type
_entity_poly.pdbx_seq_one_letter_code
_entity_poly.pdbx_strand_id
1 'polypeptide(L)'
;MQAYAGFFRRLMASVIDIYIIILLLEFIQFISGVRGGTLFNIVIILFSWNYFAYQDSSVSQGTVGKQAMNIVIVDLNGNRISFVCATKRFLVKILASLPFFGGFLPIFFNEKKQGIHDKIAKTLVIVRED
;
A
#
# COMPACT_ATOMS: atom_id res chain seq x y z
N MET A 1 -17.63 12.36 10.98
CA MET A 1 -16.21 12.33 11.39
C MET A 1 -15.62 11.11 10.71
N GLN A 2 -14.70 11.29 9.76
CA GLN A 2 -14.23 10.17 8.94
C GLN A 2 -13.57 9.10 9.81
N ALA A 3 -14.07 7.87 9.74
CA ALA A 3 -13.56 6.76 10.53
C ALA A 3 -12.18 6.32 10.05
N TYR A 4 -11.24 6.08 10.98
CA TYR A 4 -9.93 5.54 10.64
C TYR A 4 -9.97 4.04 10.35
N ALA A 5 -9.36 3.66 9.23
CA ALA A 5 -9.26 2.27 8.80
C ALA A 5 -8.36 1.47 9.74
N GLY A 6 -8.94 0.45 10.40
CA GLY A 6 -8.20 -0.44 11.29
C GLY A 6 -7.30 -1.44 10.56
N PHE A 7 -6.53 -2.19 11.36
CA PHE A 7 -5.57 -3.18 10.85
C PHE A 7 -6.20 -4.19 9.89
N PHE A 8 -7.32 -4.81 10.27
CA PHE A 8 -7.95 -5.86 9.45
C PHE A 8 -8.42 -5.38 8.07
N ARG A 9 -8.99 -4.18 7.95
CA ARG A 9 -9.37 -3.63 6.64
C ARG A 9 -8.14 -3.41 5.76
N ARG A 10 -7.05 -2.92 6.33
CA ARG A 10 -5.77 -2.73 5.63
C ARG A 10 -5.12 -4.07 5.25
N LEU A 11 -5.25 -5.09 6.10
CA LEU A 11 -4.76 -6.43 5.85
C LEU A 11 -5.52 -7.06 4.67
N MET A 12 -6.85 -7.06 4.70
CA MET A 12 -7.68 -7.58 3.60
C MET A 12 -7.41 -6.85 2.28
N ALA A 13 -7.30 -5.51 2.31
CA ALA A 13 -6.91 -4.73 1.13
C ALA A 13 -5.55 -5.20 0.58
N SER A 14 -4.58 -5.42 1.46
CA SER A 14 -3.24 -5.88 1.06
C SER A 14 -3.26 -7.31 0.51
N VAL A 15 -4.13 -8.20 1.02
CA VAL A 15 -4.31 -9.57 0.48
C VAL A 15 -4.87 -9.50 -0.95
N ILE A 16 -5.87 -8.66 -1.20
CA ILE A 16 -6.43 -8.45 -2.54
C ILE A 16 -5.34 -7.90 -3.48
N ASP A 17 -4.60 -6.88 -3.04
CA ASP A 17 -3.52 -6.30 -3.84
C ASP A 17 -2.43 -7.34 -4.18
N ILE A 18 -2.03 -8.16 -3.21
CA ILE A 18 -1.03 -9.23 -3.41
C ILE A 18 -1.53 -10.23 -4.44
N TYR A 19 -2.79 -10.66 -4.35
CA TYR A 19 -3.36 -11.61 -5.30
C TYR A 19 -3.40 -11.03 -6.73
N ILE A 20 -3.81 -9.77 -6.88
CA ILE A 20 -3.82 -9.06 -8.16
C ILE A 20 -2.40 -8.98 -8.75
N ILE A 21 -1.40 -8.61 -7.93
CA ILE A 21 -0.01 -8.51 -8.37
C ILE A 21 0.52 -9.88 -8.78
N ILE A 22 0.28 -10.93 -7.99
CA ILE A 22 0.73 -12.29 -8.32
C ILE A 22 0.12 -12.74 -9.65
N LEU A 23 -1.20 -12.60 -9.83
CA LEU A 23 -1.87 -12.97 -11.08
C LEU A 23 -1.29 -12.23 -12.28
N LEU A 24 -1.03 -10.93 -12.14
CA LEU A 24 -0.46 -10.13 -13.22
C LEU A 24 0.99 -10.53 -13.53
N LEU A 25 1.79 -10.84 -12.52
CA LEU A 25 3.17 -11.30 -12.69
C LEU A 25 3.25 -12.69 -13.34
N GLU A 26 2.39 -13.62 -12.92
CA GLU A 26 2.25 -14.95 -13.55
C GLU A 26 1.85 -14.82 -15.02
N PHE A 27 0.91 -13.93 -15.33
CA PHE A 27 0.50 -13.66 -16.71
C PHE A 27 1.67 -13.11 -17.55
N ILE A 28 2.46 -12.18 -17.02
CA ILE A 28 3.65 -11.65 -17.72
C ILE A 28 4.70 -12.74 -17.95
N GLN A 29 4.95 -13.61 -16.96
CA GLN A 29 5.88 -14.75 -17.11
C GLN A 29 5.40 -15.74 -18.15
N PHE A 30 4.09 -15.99 -18.20
CA PHE A 30 3.47 -16.88 -19.17
C PHE A 30 3.66 -16.36 -20.60
N ILE A 31 3.42 -15.06 -20.83
CA ILE A 31 3.56 -14.45 -22.17
C ILE A 31 5.03 -14.30 -22.58
N SER A 32 5.90 -13.88 -21.67
CA SER A 32 7.31 -13.64 -21.98
C SER A 32 8.16 -14.93 -22.05
N GLY A 33 7.71 -16.01 -21.40
CA GLY A 33 8.48 -17.25 -21.22
C GLY A 33 9.67 -17.11 -20.26
N VAL A 34 9.90 -15.92 -19.69
CA VAL A 34 11.02 -15.65 -18.78
C VAL A 34 10.62 -16.06 -17.35
N ARG A 35 11.40 -16.96 -16.74
CA ARG A 35 11.22 -17.40 -15.36
C ARG A 35 12.49 -17.17 -14.55
N GLY A 36 12.40 -16.30 -13.55
CA GLY A 36 13.49 -16.05 -12.61
C GLY A 36 14.66 -15.24 -13.17
N GLY A 37 15.66 -15.03 -12.33
CA GLY A 37 16.86 -14.23 -12.63
C GLY A 37 16.85 -12.83 -12.00
N THR A 38 18.05 -12.24 -11.89
CA THR A 38 18.23 -10.95 -11.19
C THR A 38 17.46 -9.81 -11.86
N LEU A 39 17.48 -9.73 -13.19
CA LEU A 39 16.72 -8.72 -13.94
C LEU A 39 15.21 -8.85 -13.69
N PHE A 40 14.70 -10.09 -13.66
CA PHE A 40 13.29 -10.37 -13.39
C PHE A 40 12.88 -9.91 -11.98
N ASN A 41 13.71 -10.19 -10.97
CA ASN A 41 13.47 -9.74 -9.59
C ASN A 41 13.45 -8.21 -9.47
N ILE A 42 14.37 -7.52 -10.17
CA ILE A 42 14.39 -6.05 -10.20
C ILE A 42 13.10 -5.51 -10.83
N VAL A 43 12.66 -6.08 -11.95
CA VAL A 43 11.41 -5.70 -12.61
C VAL A 43 10.21 -5.88 -11.69
N ILE A 44 10.14 -6.99 -10.94
CA ILE A 44 9.06 -7.22 -9.96
C ILE A 44 9.03 -6.15 -8.89
N ILE A 45 10.18 -5.79 -8.32
CA ILE A 45 10.27 -4.77 -7.26
C ILE A 45 9.84 -3.41 -7.80
N LEU A 46 10.33 -3.03 -8.99
CA LEU A 46 9.97 -1.76 -9.62
C LEU A 46 8.48 -1.70 -9.98
N PHE A 47 7.94 -2.79 -10.52
CA PHE A 47 6.52 -2.91 -10.85
C PHE A 47 5.65 -2.78 -9.60
N SER A 48 5.99 -3.50 -8.53
CA SER A 48 5.25 -3.48 -7.27
C SER A 48 5.29 -2.09 -6.65
N TRP A 49 6.46 -1.45 -6.58
CA TRP A 49 6.59 -0.07 -6.10
C TRP A 49 5.73 0.89 -6.92
N ASN A 50 5.79 0.81 -8.25
CA ASN A 50 5.02 1.66 -9.14
C ASN A 50 3.51 1.48 -8.93
N TYR A 51 3.03 0.24 -8.86
CA TYR A 51 1.62 -0.08 -8.59
C TYR A 51 1.11 0.62 -7.32
N PHE A 52 1.82 0.48 -6.20
CA PHE A 52 1.41 1.07 -4.93
C PHE A 52 1.57 2.58 -4.92
N ALA A 53 2.72 3.11 -5.35
CA ALA A 53 2.99 4.55 -5.30
C ALA A 53 2.09 5.35 -6.25
N TYR A 54 1.84 4.82 -7.46
CA TYR A 54 0.96 5.46 -8.43
C TYR A 54 -0.48 5.46 -7.94
N GLN A 55 -1.03 4.31 -7.53
CA GLN A 55 -2.44 4.26 -7.12
C GLN A 55 -2.72 5.04 -5.84
N ASP A 56 -1.83 4.97 -4.85
CA ASP A 56 -2.00 5.71 -3.59
C ASP A 56 -1.94 7.24 -3.80
N SER A 57 -1.22 7.73 -4.82
CA SER A 57 -1.15 9.15 -5.17
C SER A 57 -2.10 9.59 -6.28
N SER A 58 -2.82 8.65 -6.89
CA SER A 58 -3.79 8.91 -7.94
C SER A 58 -5.08 9.52 -7.40
N VAL A 59 -5.99 9.90 -8.30
CA VAL A 59 -7.35 10.38 -7.95
C VAL A 59 -8.10 9.39 -7.07
N SER A 60 -7.82 8.09 -7.22
CA SER A 60 -8.47 7.05 -6.42
C SER A 60 -7.97 6.96 -4.99
N GLN A 61 -6.79 7.53 -4.69
CA GLN A 61 -6.19 7.58 -3.35
C GLN A 61 -6.03 6.21 -2.67
N GLY A 62 -5.98 5.14 -3.45
CA GLY A 62 -5.89 3.79 -2.94
C GLY A 62 -5.78 2.79 -4.07
N THR A 63 -5.07 1.71 -3.79
CA THR A 63 -4.98 0.54 -4.65
C THR A 63 -6.33 -0.13 -4.86
N VAL A 64 -6.43 -1.02 -5.85
CA VAL A 64 -7.64 -1.80 -6.13
C VAL A 64 -8.17 -2.50 -4.88
N GLY A 65 -7.30 -3.13 -4.09
CA GLY A 65 -7.70 -3.76 -2.82
C GLY A 65 -8.17 -2.75 -1.77
N LYS A 66 -7.58 -1.55 -1.72
CA LYS A 66 -8.04 -0.48 -0.80
C LYS A 66 -9.39 0.06 -1.22
N GLN A 67 -9.63 0.23 -2.51
CA GLN A 67 -10.93 0.60 -3.05
C GLN A 67 -11.98 -0.47 -2.73
N ALA A 68 -11.66 -1.75 -2.91
CA ALA A 68 -12.55 -2.86 -2.56
C ALA A 68 -12.91 -2.91 -1.05
N MET A 69 -12.03 -2.39 -0.20
CA MET A 69 -12.26 -2.29 1.25
C MET A 69 -12.83 -0.93 1.68
N ASN A 70 -13.22 -0.06 0.74
CA ASN A 70 -13.68 1.32 0.96
C ASN A 70 -12.73 2.12 1.85
N ILE A 71 -11.43 2.04 1.60
CA ILE A 71 -10.42 2.82 2.31
C ILE A 71 -9.56 3.63 1.35
N VAL A 72 -9.21 4.85 1.77
CA VAL A 72 -8.39 5.77 0.99
C VAL A 72 -7.29 6.37 1.86
N ILE A 73 -6.26 6.87 1.19
CA ILE A 73 -5.06 7.43 1.80
C ILE A 73 -5.03 8.92 1.53
N VAL A 74 -4.89 9.66 2.62
CA VAL A 74 -4.89 11.12 2.62
C VAL A 74 -3.68 11.63 3.40
N ASP A 75 -3.31 12.89 3.17
CA ASP A 75 -2.40 13.60 4.06
C ASP A 75 -3.09 13.91 5.40
N LEU A 76 -2.40 14.61 6.31
CA LEU A 76 -2.96 14.98 7.61
C LEU A 76 -4.14 15.97 7.53
N ASN A 77 -4.32 16.63 6.38
CA ASN A 77 -5.38 17.61 6.11
C ASN A 77 -6.54 16.98 5.32
N GLY A 78 -6.48 15.70 4.96
CA GLY A 78 -7.51 15.02 4.17
C GLY A 78 -7.31 15.11 2.65
N ASN A 79 -6.22 15.72 2.17
CA ASN A 79 -5.96 15.86 0.74
C ASN A 79 -5.26 14.63 0.14
N ARG A 80 -5.31 14.53 -1.18
CA ARG A 80 -4.55 13.54 -1.95
C ARG A 80 -3.05 13.69 -1.73
N ILE A 81 -2.37 12.57 -1.49
CA ILE A 81 -0.92 12.54 -1.29
C ILE A 81 -0.16 12.65 -2.63
N SER A 82 1.04 13.24 -2.59
CA SER A 82 1.92 13.30 -3.75
C SER A 82 2.61 11.95 -4.03
N PHE A 83 3.06 11.73 -5.26
CA PHE A 83 3.81 10.52 -5.63
C PHE A 83 5.08 10.31 -4.80
N VAL A 84 5.77 11.41 -4.46
CA VAL A 84 6.95 11.37 -3.58
C VAL A 84 6.58 10.91 -2.17
N CYS A 85 5.45 11.40 -1.64
CA CYS A 85 4.94 10.96 -0.34
C CYS A 85 4.56 9.48 -0.37
N ALA A 86 3.87 9.02 -1.42
CA ALA A 86 3.51 7.63 -1.61
C ALA A 86 4.74 6.71 -1.72
N THR A 87 5.77 7.13 -2.45
CA THR A 87 7.06 6.43 -2.56
C THR A 87 7.76 6.32 -1.21
N LYS A 88 7.87 7.43 -0.47
CA LYS A 88 8.45 7.42 0.89
C LYS A 88 7.69 6.44 1.79
N ARG A 89 6.36 6.49 1.74
CA ARG A 89 5.51 5.59 2.51
C ARG A 89 5.75 4.12 2.16
N PHE A 90 5.87 3.79 0.87
CA PHE A 90 6.15 2.43 0.40
C PHE A 90 7.50 1.92 0.89
N LEU A 91 8.57 2.71 0.76
CA LEU A 91 9.91 2.33 1.21
C LEU A 91 9.94 2.10 2.73
N VAL A 92 9.34 3.01 3.50
CA VAL A 92 9.25 2.85 4.96
C VAL A 92 8.35 1.67 5.33
N LYS A 93 7.32 1.34 4.54
CA LYS A 93 6.48 0.16 4.75
C LYS A 93 7.30 -1.13 4.60
N ILE A 94 8.21 -1.21 3.63
CA ILE A 94 9.14 -2.35 3.49
C ILE A 94 10.00 -2.47 4.74
N LEU A 95 10.66 -1.37 5.16
CA LEU A 95 11.49 -1.37 6.36
C LEU A 95 10.70 -1.72 7.63
N ALA A 96 9.47 -1.23 7.75
CA ALA A 96 8.57 -1.51 8.86
C ALA A 96 8.08 -2.97 8.90
N SER A 97 8.16 -3.69 7.78
CA SER A 97 7.79 -5.10 7.67
C SER A 97 8.92 -6.06 8.07
N LEU A 98 10.18 -5.66 7.92
CA LEU A 98 11.37 -6.46 8.26
C LEU A 98 11.40 -6.96 9.72
N PRO A 99 11.10 -6.14 10.76
CA PRO A 99 11.09 -6.62 12.15
C PRO A 99 9.78 -7.39 12.45
N PHE A 100 9.50 -8.46 11.71
CA PHE A 100 8.32 -9.31 11.85
C PHE A 100 7.00 -8.52 11.89
N PHE A 101 6.80 -7.60 10.94
CA PHE A 101 5.67 -6.66 10.90
C PHE A 101 5.51 -5.76 12.15
N GLY A 102 6.53 -5.66 13.00
CA GLY A 102 6.51 -4.85 14.22
C GLY A 102 6.17 -3.38 13.98
N GLY A 103 6.53 -2.83 12.81
CA GLY A 103 6.19 -1.45 12.45
C GLY A 103 4.71 -1.19 12.15
N PHE A 104 3.87 -2.24 12.17
CA PHE A 104 2.41 -2.16 12.07
C PHE A 104 1.72 -2.23 13.44
N LEU A 105 2.42 -2.66 14.51
CA LEU A 105 1.86 -2.71 15.87
C LEU A 105 1.25 -1.38 16.34
N PRO A 106 1.82 -0.19 16.04
CA PRO A 106 1.23 1.07 16.47
C PRO A 106 -0.21 1.31 15.98
N ILE A 107 -0.64 0.63 14.91
CA ILE A 107 -2.01 0.74 14.35
C ILE A 107 -3.08 0.33 15.36
N PHE A 108 -2.76 -0.58 16.29
CA PHE A 108 -3.72 -1.07 17.30
C PHE A 108 -3.87 -0.14 18.49
N PHE A 109 -2.86 0.70 18.76
CA PHE A 109 -2.78 1.47 20.01
C PHE A 109 -3.03 2.97 19.83
N ASN A 110 -2.99 3.49 18.60
CA ASN A 110 -3.20 4.91 18.36
C ASN A 110 -4.60 5.25 17.84
N GLU A 111 -5.11 6.41 18.27
CA GLU A 111 -6.44 6.91 17.90
C GLU A 111 -6.61 7.04 16.38
N LYS A 112 -5.54 7.46 15.67
CA LYS A 112 -5.52 7.62 14.21
C LYS A 112 -5.21 6.34 13.43
N LYS A 113 -5.01 5.20 14.11
CA LYS A 113 -4.69 3.88 13.51
C LYS A 113 -3.50 3.91 12.54
N GLN A 114 -2.48 4.72 12.81
CA GLN A 114 -1.30 4.94 11.94
C GLN A 114 -0.18 3.93 12.24
N GLY A 115 0.38 3.32 11.20
CA GLY A 115 1.65 2.58 11.31
C GLY A 115 2.87 3.50 11.35
N ILE A 116 4.07 2.93 11.55
CA ILE A 116 5.32 3.71 11.49
C ILE A 116 5.48 4.40 10.12
N HIS A 117 5.17 3.67 9.04
CA HIS A 117 5.19 4.18 7.67
C HIS A 117 4.21 5.33 7.45
N ASP A 118 3.03 5.28 8.07
CA ASP A 118 2.03 6.35 7.97
C ASP A 118 2.50 7.61 8.70
N LYS A 119 3.05 7.46 9.91
CA LYS A 119 3.58 8.59 10.71
C LYS A 119 4.74 9.28 9.99
N ILE A 120 5.69 8.51 9.47
CA ILE A 120 6.87 9.05 8.77
C ILE A 120 6.48 9.73 7.45
N ALA A 121 5.48 9.18 6.74
CA ALA A 121 4.94 9.78 5.53
C ALA A 121 3.93 10.91 5.79
N LYS A 122 3.54 11.17 7.05
CA LYS A 122 2.48 12.12 7.41
C LYS A 122 1.17 11.84 6.67
N THR A 123 0.76 10.57 6.67
CA THR A 123 -0.47 10.10 5.99
C THR A 123 -1.45 9.47 6.96
N LEU A 124 -2.72 9.45 6.57
CA LEU A 124 -3.81 8.79 7.26
C LEU A 124 -4.49 7.81 6.31
N VAL A 125 -5.10 6.76 6.85
CA VAL A 125 -6.01 5.90 6.09
C VAL A 125 -7.38 5.98 6.71
N ILE A 126 -8.32 6.45 5.92
CA ILE A 126 -9.70 6.71 6.32
C ILE A 126 -10.62 5.77 5.55
N VAL A 127 -11.77 5.47 6.13
CA VAL A 127 -12.88 4.83 5.43
C VAL A 127 -13.53 5.88 4.54
N ARG A 128 -13.70 5.55 3.27
CA ARG A 128 -14.50 6.36 2.33
C ARG A 128 -15.96 6.19 2.73
N GLU A 129 -16.61 7.29 3.11
CA GLU A 129 -18.07 7.34 3.24
C GLU A 129 -18.63 7.49 1.82
N ASP A 130 -19.62 6.66 1.49
CA ASP A 130 -20.35 6.71 0.21
C ASP A 130 -21.34 7.89 0.19
#